data_AF-A0A561U9N7-F1
#
_entry.id   AF-A0A561U9N7-F1
#
_cell.length_a   1.000
_cell.length_b   1.000
_cell.length_c   1.000
_cell.angle_alpha   90.00
_cell.angle_beta   90.00
_cell.angle_gamma   90.00
#
_symmetry.space_group_name_H-M   'P 1'
#
loop_
_entity.id
_entity.type
_entity.pdbx_description
1 polymer ?
#
loop_
_entity_poly.entity_id
_entity_poly.type
_entity_poly.pdbx_seq_one_letter_code
_entity_poly.pdbx_strand_id
1 'polypeptide(L)'
;MFVSYAHDAEDHMNHVREFATFLRAQGVDAELDRWDNQDRRDWLAWAISEMRAADFVLVIASPMLARMGDGSAPSKVHRGIQTETALLRELLHSDREVWFRKVLPVVLPGGDLGGIPLFLQPYSASHYFVREFSEAGAEQLLRTLGGDPEHPSPPLGGSDPGPHTAARASATAAAEIFALVDALLEVPTVADDESRKLLLGQLRPEIRNSVAGNPRARLHVMNIVTTCRNYDGGVQELVRALREVEGDSLPVRRVREIVTDVGADG
;
A
#
# COMPACT_ATOMS: atom_id res chain seq x y z
N MET A 1 17.64 -5.44 6.90
CA MET A 1 16.86 -4.28 6.41
C MET A 1 17.80 -3.30 5.72
N PHE A 2 17.41 -2.70 4.59
CA PHE A 2 18.26 -1.75 3.85
C PHE A 2 17.78 -0.30 4.02
N VAL A 3 18.69 0.64 4.27
CA VAL A 3 18.39 2.08 4.40
C VAL A 3 18.93 2.84 3.18
N SER A 4 18.05 3.26 2.28
CA SER A 4 18.37 4.12 1.13
C SER A 4 18.17 5.59 1.51
N TYR A 5 19.24 6.39 1.37
CA TYR A 5 19.22 7.81 1.67
C TYR A 5 20.14 8.58 0.72
N ALA A 6 19.84 9.86 0.50
CA ALA A 6 20.72 10.71 -0.32
C ALA A 6 21.97 11.10 0.49
N HIS A 7 23.15 10.94 -0.12
CA HIS A 7 24.40 11.46 0.43
C HIS A 7 24.45 12.99 0.25
N ASP A 8 23.73 13.71 1.11
CA ASP A 8 23.50 15.16 1.07
C ASP A 8 24.39 15.90 2.09
N ALA A 9 23.84 16.89 2.81
CA ALA A 9 24.50 17.60 3.90
C ALA A 9 24.93 16.67 5.05
N GLU A 10 26.03 17.01 5.71
CA GLU A 10 26.59 16.25 6.83
C GLU A 10 25.56 16.05 7.96
N ASP A 11 24.73 17.05 8.23
CA ASP A 11 23.63 16.98 9.20
C ASP A 11 22.60 15.89 8.84
N HIS A 12 22.21 15.78 7.57
CA HIS A 12 21.29 14.73 7.12
C HIS A 12 21.93 13.35 7.29
N MET A 13 23.20 13.21 6.90
CA MET A 13 23.93 11.95 7.05
C MET A 13 24.09 11.53 8.52
N ASN A 14 24.34 12.50 9.41
CA ASN A 14 24.41 12.25 10.85
C ASN A 14 23.05 11.82 11.41
N HIS A 15 21.96 12.49 11.02
CA HIS A 15 20.60 12.08 11.38
C HIS A 15 20.26 10.66 10.91
N VAL A 16 20.60 10.29 9.67
CA VAL A 16 20.37 8.94 9.15
C VAL A 16 21.17 7.90 9.95
N ARG A 17 22.42 8.21 10.30
CA ARG A 17 23.26 7.33 11.13
C ARG A 17 22.71 7.16 12.54
N GLU A 18 22.28 8.24 13.18
CA GLU A 18 21.65 8.20 14.50
C GLU A 18 20.38 7.37 14.47
N PHE A 19 19.54 7.58 13.46
CA PHE A 19 18.34 6.80 13.21
C PHE A 19 18.63 5.31 13.02
N ALA A 20 19.61 4.95 12.19
CA ALA A 20 19.99 3.55 11.97
C ALA A 20 20.56 2.92 13.26
N THR A 21 21.31 3.69 14.05
CA THR A 21 21.83 3.25 15.35
C THR A 21 20.68 2.97 16.33
N PHE A 22 19.68 3.86 16.36
CA PHE A 22 18.46 3.68 17.15
C PHE A 22 17.70 2.41 16.73
N LEU A 23 17.50 2.17 15.43
CA LEU A 23 16.83 0.96 14.93
C LEU A 23 17.55 -0.33 15.37
N ARG A 24 18.90 -0.35 15.34
CA ARG A 24 19.69 -1.48 15.84
C ARG A 24 19.54 -1.68 17.35
N ALA A 25 19.47 -0.59 18.12
CA ALA A 25 19.20 -0.67 19.55
C ALA A 25 17.80 -1.25 19.87
N GLN A 26 16.85 -1.10 18.94
CA GLN A 26 15.51 -1.68 18.99
C GLN A 26 15.44 -3.12 18.44
N GLY A 27 16.59 -3.74 18.15
CA GLY A 27 16.67 -5.12 17.66
C GLY A 27 16.39 -5.28 16.16
N VAL A 28 16.24 -4.19 15.41
CA VAL A 28 16.11 -4.24 13.95
C VAL A 28 17.50 -4.27 13.31
N ASP A 29 17.76 -5.28 12.48
CA ASP A 29 19.03 -5.38 11.74
C ASP A 29 19.03 -4.40 10.55
N ALA A 30 19.21 -3.12 10.88
CA ALA A 30 19.44 -2.06 9.92
C ALA A 30 20.87 -2.15 9.40
N GLU A 31 21.03 -2.23 8.09
CA GLU A 31 22.31 -2.17 7.39
C GLU A 31 22.49 -0.78 6.78
N LEU A 32 23.68 -0.19 6.96
CA LEU A 32 24.04 1.13 6.44
C LEU A 32 25.40 1.05 5.74
N ASP A 33 25.48 1.60 4.54
CA ASP A 33 26.65 1.59 3.65
C ASP A 33 27.98 2.02 4.30
N ARG A 34 27.94 2.93 5.28
CA ARG A 34 29.12 3.44 5.99
C ARG A 34 29.69 2.55 7.09
N TRP A 35 28.99 1.50 7.53
CA TRP A 35 29.52 0.59 8.56
C TRP A 35 30.51 -0.43 7.99
N ASP A 36 30.36 -0.81 6.71
CA ASP A 36 31.22 -1.77 6.01
C ASP A 36 32.10 -1.07 4.96
N ASN A 37 33.04 -0.23 5.42
CA ASN A 37 33.81 0.64 4.53
C ASN A 37 35.28 0.20 4.30
N GLN A 38 35.57 -1.11 4.36
CA GLN A 38 36.96 -1.60 4.28
C GLN A 38 37.37 -2.21 2.94
N ASP A 39 36.44 -2.54 2.04
CA ASP A 39 36.76 -3.21 0.77
C ASP A 39 36.40 -2.42 -0.49
N ARG A 40 37.21 -2.57 -1.55
CA ARG A 40 36.88 -2.10 -2.89
C ARG A 40 35.67 -2.87 -3.42
N ARG A 41 34.50 -2.24 -3.43
CA ARG A 41 33.22 -2.86 -3.81
C ARG A 41 32.56 -2.12 -4.97
N ASP A 42 31.83 -2.87 -5.81
CA ASP A 42 30.83 -2.28 -6.71
C ASP A 42 29.61 -1.90 -5.87
N TRP A 43 29.58 -0.66 -5.40
CA TRP A 43 28.53 -0.12 -4.54
C TRP A 43 27.14 -0.20 -5.17
N LEU A 44 27.05 -0.09 -6.49
CA LEU A 44 25.76 -0.20 -7.17
C LEU A 44 25.30 -1.66 -7.15
N ALA A 45 26.13 -2.60 -7.56
CA ALA A 45 25.77 -4.02 -7.52
C ALA A 45 25.43 -4.49 -6.10
N TRP A 46 26.16 -3.98 -5.10
CA TRP A 46 25.89 -4.25 -3.69
C TRP A 46 24.53 -3.69 -3.25
N ALA A 47 24.24 -2.40 -3.48
CA ALA A 47 22.97 -1.80 -3.10
C ALA A 47 21.77 -2.51 -3.74
N ILE A 48 21.91 -2.96 -5.00
CA ILE A 48 20.89 -3.78 -5.69
C ILE A 48 20.67 -5.10 -4.97
N SER A 49 21.75 -5.78 -4.58
CA SER A 49 21.69 -7.04 -3.84
C SER A 49 21.00 -6.86 -2.50
N GLU A 50 21.39 -5.84 -1.73
CA GLU A 50 20.81 -5.54 -0.42
C GLU A 50 19.32 -5.18 -0.51
N MET A 51 18.94 -4.31 -1.46
CA MET A 51 17.53 -3.99 -1.70
C MET A 51 16.69 -5.24 -2.04
N ARG A 52 17.25 -6.20 -2.79
CA ARG A 52 16.56 -7.45 -3.13
C ARG A 52 16.49 -8.39 -1.94
N ALA A 53 17.54 -8.51 -1.15
CA ALA A 53 17.62 -9.43 -0.02
C ALA A 53 16.84 -8.96 1.23
N ALA A 54 16.77 -7.65 1.47
CA ALA A 54 16.15 -7.11 2.68
C ALA A 54 14.64 -7.37 2.76
N ASP A 55 14.08 -7.59 3.95
CA ASP A 55 12.62 -7.66 4.12
C ASP A 55 11.94 -6.31 3.87
N PHE A 56 12.60 -5.24 4.31
CA PHE A 56 12.19 -3.85 4.14
C PHE A 56 13.32 -2.99 3.58
N VAL A 57 12.93 -2.02 2.75
CA VAL A 57 13.79 -0.95 2.24
C VAL A 57 13.25 0.38 2.76
N LEU A 58 13.94 0.96 3.73
CA LEU A 58 13.62 2.29 4.23
C LEU A 58 14.16 3.35 3.28
N VAL A 59 13.31 4.24 2.81
CA VAL A 59 13.69 5.34 1.92
C VAL A 59 13.57 6.65 2.69
N ILE A 60 14.72 7.24 3.03
CA ILE A 60 14.74 8.43 3.90
C ILE A 60 14.48 9.69 3.08
N ALA A 61 13.38 10.36 3.39
CA ALA A 61 12.95 11.58 2.73
C ALA A 61 13.99 12.71 2.86
N SER A 62 14.31 13.35 1.73
CA SER A 62 15.11 14.57 1.69
C SER A 62 14.82 15.35 0.40
N PRO A 63 14.99 16.69 0.39
CA PRO A 63 14.80 17.48 -0.82
C PRO A 63 15.65 17.00 -2.01
N MET A 64 16.85 16.49 -1.73
CA MET A 64 17.73 15.92 -2.74
C MET A 64 17.16 14.61 -3.30
N LEU A 65 16.72 13.70 -2.43
CA LEU A 65 16.12 12.43 -2.85
C LEU A 65 14.91 12.67 -3.75
N ALA A 66 14.00 13.56 -3.34
CA ALA A 66 12.82 13.93 -4.14
C ALA A 66 13.21 14.40 -5.55
N ARG A 67 14.14 15.37 -5.64
CA ARG A 67 14.60 15.89 -6.93
C ARG A 67 15.19 14.82 -7.83
N MET A 68 15.99 13.91 -7.27
CA MET A 68 16.65 12.83 -8.00
C MET A 68 15.64 11.77 -8.46
N GLY A 69 14.75 11.32 -7.57
CA GLY A 69 13.73 10.32 -7.89
C GLY A 69 12.73 10.80 -8.93
N ASP A 70 12.41 12.09 -8.91
CA ASP A 70 11.49 12.71 -9.87
C ASP A 70 12.18 13.10 -11.19
N GLY A 71 13.49 12.87 -11.32
CA GLY A 71 14.24 13.14 -12.55
C GLY A 71 14.48 14.62 -12.84
N SER A 72 14.39 15.48 -11.81
CA SER A 72 14.54 16.94 -11.92
C SER A 72 15.96 17.46 -11.61
N ALA A 73 16.90 16.56 -11.31
CA ALA A 73 18.25 16.93 -10.91
C ALA A 73 19.27 17.02 -12.07
N PRO A 74 20.33 17.85 -11.94
CA PRO A 74 21.41 17.90 -12.92
C PRO A 74 22.14 16.55 -13.06
N SER A 75 22.33 16.07 -14.30
CA SER A 75 22.82 14.72 -14.66
C SER A 75 24.25 14.33 -14.20
N LYS A 76 24.96 15.23 -13.52
CA LYS A 76 26.36 15.02 -13.11
C LYS A 76 26.58 14.91 -11.59
N VAL A 77 25.54 15.07 -10.77
CA VAL A 77 25.65 15.01 -9.31
C VAL A 77 24.87 13.81 -8.78
N HIS A 78 25.45 13.07 -7.82
CA HIS A 78 24.82 11.92 -7.13
C HIS A 78 24.27 10.81 -8.06
N ARG A 79 25.09 10.28 -8.97
CA ARG A 79 24.67 9.18 -9.87
C ARG A 79 24.21 7.91 -9.15
N GLY A 80 24.73 7.63 -7.95
CA GLY A 80 24.32 6.51 -7.11
C GLY A 80 22.82 6.60 -6.78
N ILE A 81 22.39 7.69 -6.14
CA ILE A 81 20.98 7.86 -5.74
C ILE A 81 20.03 7.96 -6.93
N GLN A 82 20.45 8.53 -8.07
CA GLN A 82 19.66 8.50 -9.30
C GLN A 82 19.41 7.06 -9.77
N THR A 83 20.43 6.21 -9.66
CA THR A 83 20.31 4.81 -10.07
C THR A 83 19.45 4.02 -9.09
N GLU A 84 19.62 4.20 -7.78
CA GLU A 84 18.79 3.56 -6.76
C GLU A 84 17.33 3.96 -6.88
N THR A 85 17.04 5.26 -7.04
CA THR A 85 15.66 5.74 -7.20
C THR A 85 15.03 5.27 -8.51
N ALA A 86 15.79 5.23 -9.61
CA ALA A 86 15.32 4.65 -10.86
C ALA A 86 15.02 3.15 -10.73
N LEU A 87 15.85 2.41 -9.99
CA LEU A 87 15.63 1.00 -9.72
C LEU A 87 14.42 0.77 -8.81
N LEU A 88 14.26 1.53 -7.73
CA LEU A 88 13.08 1.43 -6.85
C LEU A 88 11.80 1.65 -7.63
N ARG A 89 11.79 2.65 -8.54
CA ARG A 89 10.67 2.90 -9.45
C ARG A 89 10.41 1.73 -10.39
N GLU A 90 11.46 1.13 -10.95
CA GLU A 90 11.34 -0.06 -11.81
C GLU A 90 10.81 -1.26 -11.03
N LEU A 91 11.30 -1.50 -9.82
CA LEU A 91 10.87 -2.61 -8.95
C LEU A 91 9.39 -2.46 -8.56
N LEU A 92 8.97 -1.25 -8.16
CA LEU A 92 7.58 -0.90 -7.91
C LEU A 92 6.68 -1.06 -9.14
N HIS A 93 7.20 -0.85 -10.34
CA HIS A 93 6.48 -1.09 -11.57
C HIS A 93 6.36 -2.59 -11.89
N SER A 94 7.43 -3.34 -11.68
CA SER A 94 7.53 -4.76 -12.03
C SER A 94 6.64 -5.66 -11.17
N ASP A 95 6.62 -5.45 -9.85
CA ASP A 95 5.79 -6.20 -8.91
C ASP A 95 5.33 -5.27 -7.78
N ARG A 96 4.27 -4.53 -8.09
CA ARG A 96 3.78 -3.49 -7.19
C ARG A 96 3.31 -4.06 -5.86
N GLU A 97 2.70 -5.24 -5.83
CA GLU A 97 2.15 -5.78 -4.58
C GLU A 97 3.26 -6.07 -3.56
N VAL A 98 4.35 -6.69 -4.02
CA VAL A 98 5.50 -7.00 -3.16
C VAL A 98 6.27 -5.73 -2.81
N TRP A 99 6.65 -4.95 -3.82
CA TRP A 99 7.56 -3.82 -3.60
C TRP A 99 6.90 -2.65 -2.88
N PHE A 100 5.59 -2.45 -3.00
CA PHE A 100 4.90 -1.40 -2.26
C PHE A 100 4.84 -1.66 -0.76
N ARG A 101 4.78 -2.92 -0.32
CA ARG A 101 4.83 -3.28 1.11
C ARG A 101 6.25 -3.28 1.66
N LYS A 102 7.23 -3.56 0.82
CA LYS A 102 8.64 -3.65 1.17
C LYS A 102 9.33 -2.28 1.22
N VAL A 103 8.94 -1.34 0.35
CA VAL A 103 9.54 0.00 0.29
C VAL A 103 8.76 0.95 1.20
N LEU A 104 9.40 1.41 2.28
CA LEU A 104 8.79 2.25 3.30
C LEU A 104 9.38 3.67 3.24
N PRO A 105 8.62 4.69 2.80
CA PRO A 105 9.07 6.08 2.87
C PRO A 105 9.10 6.56 4.34
N VAL A 106 10.23 7.11 4.78
CA VAL A 106 10.43 7.57 6.15
C VAL A 106 10.83 9.05 6.18
N VAL A 107 10.14 9.84 7.00
CA VAL A 107 10.45 11.25 7.26
C VAL A 107 11.04 11.36 8.66
N LEU A 108 12.29 11.81 8.75
CA LEU A 108 13.00 12.03 10.01
C LEU A 108 12.67 13.40 10.63
N PRO A 109 13.04 13.66 11.90
CA PRO A 109 12.76 14.94 12.55
C PRO A 109 13.28 16.13 11.74
N GLY A 110 12.41 17.12 11.50
CA GLY A 110 12.70 18.31 10.70
C GLY A 110 12.53 18.13 9.18
N GLY A 111 12.20 16.93 8.70
CA GLY A 111 11.82 16.68 7.32
C GLY A 111 10.33 16.87 7.04
N ASP A 112 9.95 16.79 5.76
CA ASP A 112 8.56 16.89 5.31
C ASP A 112 8.27 15.98 4.09
N LEU A 113 7.01 15.95 3.67
CA LEU A 113 6.52 15.15 2.54
C LEU A 113 7.13 15.55 1.18
N GLY A 114 7.57 16.79 1.03
CA GLY A 114 8.27 17.27 -0.16
C GLY A 114 9.66 16.63 -0.33
N GLY A 115 10.17 15.95 0.70
CA GLY A 115 11.37 15.12 0.62
C GLY A 115 11.13 13.71 0.07
N ILE A 116 9.88 13.31 -0.17
CA ILE A 116 9.54 11.99 -0.71
C ILE A 116 9.33 12.11 -2.23
N PRO A 117 10.01 11.30 -3.08
CA PRO A 117 9.76 11.25 -4.51
C PRO A 117 8.30 10.92 -4.88
N LEU A 118 7.78 11.50 -5.96
CA LEU A 118 6.40 11.29 -6.42
C LEU A 118 6.05 9.83 -6.69
N PHE A 119 7.02 9.03 -7.16
CA PHE A 119 6.78 7.61 -7.44
C PHE A 119 6.49 6.80 -6.16
N LEU A 120 6.84 7.33 -4.98
CA LEU A 120 6.51 6.79 -3.66
C LEU A 120 5.20 7.35 -3.08
N GLN A 121 4.45 8.15 -3.85
CA GLN A 121 3.08 8.54 -3.54
C GLN A 121 2.90 9.30 -2.21
N PRO A 122 3.66 10.40 -1.97
CA PRO A 122 3.65 11.12 -0.69
C PRO A 122 2.28 11.60 -0.20
N TYR A 123 1.32 11.78 -1.12
CA TYR A 123 -0.01 12.32 -0.82
C TYR A 123 -1.13 11.28 -0.90
N SER A 124 -0.83 10.06 -1.34
CA SER A 124 -1.85 9.02 -1.59
C SER A 124 -1.49 7.64 -1.02
N ALA A 125 -0.31 7.49 -0.44
CA ALA A 125 0.15 6.29 0.25
C ALA A 125 0.61 6.61 1.68
N SER A 126 0.57 5.58 2.53
CA SER A 126 1.14 5.63 3.87
C SER A 126 2.66 5.83 3.83
N HIS A 127 3.17 6.54 4.82
CA HIS A 127 4.57 6.84 5.05
C HIS A 127 4.78 6.98 6.55
N TYR A 128 6.04 6.93 7.00
CA TYR A 128 6.37 6.87 8.41
C TYR A 128 7.03 8.17 8.86
N PHE A 129 6.36 8.90 9.75
CA PHE A 129 6.98 10.01 10.44
C PHE A 129 7.67 9.53 11.72
N VAL A 130 8.99 9.72 11.78
CA VAL A 130 9.77 9.53 13.00
C VAL A 130 9.92 10.90 13.66
N ARG A 131 9.16 11.12 14.75
CA ARG A 131 9.11 12.43 15.44
C ARG A 131 10.37 12.71 16.24
N GLU A 132 10.95 11.65 16.80
CA GLU A 132 12.20 11.62 17.57
C GLU A 132 12.73 10.19 17.57
N PHE A 133 14.01 9.99 17.89
CA PHE A 133 14.63 8.66 17.96
C PHE A 133 14.35 7.99 19.32
N SER A 134 13.07 7.72 19.56
CA SER A 134 12.55 7.00 20.70
C SER A 134 11.51 5.98 20.24
N GLU A 135 11.20 4.97 21.07
CA GLU A 135 10.14 3.99 20.78
C GLU A 135 8.80 4.67 20.49
N ALA A 136 8.43 5.69 21.25
CA ALA A 136 7.20 6.47 21.04
C ALA A 136 7.27 7.39 19.81
N GLY A 137 8.46 7.88 19.48
CA GLY A 137 8.70 8.72 18.31
C GLY A 137 8.65 7.96 16.98
N ALA A 138 9.01 6.67 17.01
CA ALA A 138 9.09 5.78 15.85
C ALA A 138 8.08 4.61 15.91
N GLU A 139 7.09 4.67 16.80
CA GLU A 139 6.20 3.56 17.17
C GLU A 139 5.58 2.85 15.96
N GLN A 140 5.01 3.62 15.02
CA GLN A 140 4.38 3.10 13.80
C GLN A 140 5.35 2.33 12.90
N LEU A 141 6.59 2.83 12.79
CA LEU A 141 7.62 2.19 11.99
C LEU A 141 8.12 0.91 12.65
N LEU A 142 8.46 0.96 13.94
CA LEU A 142 8.93 -0.20 14.70
C LEU A 142 7.90 -1.33 14.68
N ARG A 143 6.62 -0.98 14.81
CA ARG A 143 5.50 -1.93 14.65
C ARG A 143 5.47 -2.59 13.29
N THR A 144 5.59 -1.82 12.21
CA THR A 144 5.64 -2.38 10.85
C THR A 144 6.83 -3.33 10.68
N LEU A 145 8.00 -2.93 11.18
CA LEU A 145 9.22 -3.71 11.09
C LEU A 145 9.17 -4.99 11.95
N GLY A 146 8.48 -4.94 13.09
CA GLY A 146 8.24 -6.07 13.99
C GLY A 146 7.05 -6.94 13.62
N GLY A 147 6.23 -6.55 12.62
CA GLY A 147 5.04 -7.27 12.20
C GLY A 147 3.82 -7.13 13.12
N ASP A 148 3.79 -6.10 13.98
CA ASP A 148 2.73 -5.88 14.98
C ASP A 148 1.82 -4.69 14.57
N PRO A 149 0.53 -4.89 14.23
CA PRO A 149 -0.33 -3.80 13.79
C PRO A 149 -0.69 -2.81 14.91
N GLU A 150 -0.65 -1.51 14.60
CA GLU A 150 -0.94 -0.37 15.50
C GLU A 150 -2.33 -0.41 16.16
N HIS A 151 -3.28 -0.97 15.44
CA HIS A 151 -4.59 -1.33 15.95
C HIS A 151 -4.89 -2.75 15.45
N PRO A 152 -4.64 -3.80 16.25
CA PRO A 152 -5.26 -5.08 15.94
C PRO A 152 -6.75 -4.79 15.86
N SER A 153 -7.37 -5.15 14.72
CA SER A 153 -8.82 -4.99 14.59
C SER A 153 -9.46 -5.62 15.82
N PRO A 154 -10.28 -4.88 16.59
CA PRO A 154 -10.90 -5.45 17.77
C PRO A 154 -11.61 -6.74 17.33
N PRO A 155 -11.46 -7.83 18.09
CA PRO A 155 -12.01 -9.11 17.68
C PRO A 155 -13.49 -8.93 17.39
N LEU A 156 -13.92 -9.36 16.19
CA LEU A 156 -15.34 -9.52 15.91
C LEU A 156 -15.87 -10.48 16.97
N GLY A 157 -16.91 -10.08 17.70
CA GLY A 157 -17.35 -10.80 18.90
C GLY A 157 -17.71 -12.25 18.58
N GLY A 158 -16.97 -13.19 19.20
CA GLY A 158 -17.33 -14.60 19.25
C GLY A 158 -16.23 -15.58 18.82
N SER A 159 -15.59 -16.20 19.81
CA SER A 159 -14.84 -17.47 19.79
C SER A 159 -13.57 -17.61 18.92
N ASP A 160 -12.45 -17.73 19.64
CA ASP A 160 -11.15 -18.28 19.22
C ASP A 160 -11.30 -19.73 18.67
N PRO A 161 -10.69 -20.06 17.52
CA PRO A 161 -9.45 -20.85 17.55
C PRO A 161 -8.41 -20.48 16.44
N GLY A 162 -7.31 -19.85 16.84
CA GLY A 162 -5.92 -20.10 16.35
C GLY A 162 -5.43 -19.58 14.96
N PRO A 163 -4.10 -19.39 14.79
CA PRO A 163 -3.53 -18.41 13.85
C PRO A 163 -3.29 -18.89 12.40
N HIS A 164 -3.48 -20.16 12.10
CA HIS A 164 -3.10 -20.70 10.77
C HIS A 164 -4.23 -20.72 9.74
N THR A 165 -5.47 -20.36 10.12
CA THR A 165 -6.63 -20.39 9.22
C THR A 165 -6.93 -19.01 8.62
N ALA A 166 -6.62 -17.91 9.33
CA ALA A 166 -6.97 -16.54 8.93
C ALA A 166 -6.23 -16.02 7.68
N ALA A 167 -4.95 -16.41 7.50
CA ALA A 167 -4.19 -16.02 6.31
C ALA A 167 -4.77 -16.63 5.02
N ARG A 168 -5.30 -17.85 5.10
CA ARG A 168 -6.01 -18.49 3.98
C ARG A 168 -7.35 -17.79 3.71
N ALA A 169 -8.14 -17.50 4.74
CA ALA A 169 -9.44 -16.83 4.59
C ALA A 169 -9.31 -15.41 4.00
N SER A 170 -8.28 -14.65 4.37
CA SER A 170 -8.04 -13.29 3.84
C SER A 170 -7.66 -13.29 2.34
N ALA A 171 -6.84 -14.27 1.93
CA ALA A 171 -6.52 -14.47 0.51
C ALA A 171 -7.76 -14.88 -0.31
N THR A 172 -8.63 -15.73 0.24
CA THR A 172 -9.91 -16.11 -0.39
C THR A 172 -10.84 -14.91 -0.50
N ALA A 173 -10.98 -14.12 0.58
CA ALA A 173 -11.85 -12.94 0.60
C ALA A 173 -11.41 -11.85 -0.38
N ALA A 174 -10.10 -11.67 -0.60
CA ALA A 174 -9.59 -10.76 -1.62
C ALA A 174 -9.87 -11.28 -3.04
N ALA A 175 -9.65 -12.58 -3.28
CA ALA A 175 -9.95 -13.23 -4.56
C ALA A 175 -11.46 -13.14 -4.91
N GLU A 176 -12.34 -13.26 -3.92
CA GLU A 176 -13.79 -13.11 -4.06
C GLU A 176 -14.20 -11.69 -4.45
N ILE A 177 -13.55 -10.64 -3.91
CA ILE A 177 -13.82 -9.26 -4.32
C ILE A 177 -13.45 -9.07 -5.78
N PHE A 178 -12.26 -9.53 -6.19
CA PHE A 178 -11.83 -9.38 -7.57
C PHE A 178 -12.75 -10.13 -8.53
N ALA A 179 -13.16 -11.35 -8.19
CA ALA A 179 -14.11 -12.14 -8.97
C ALA A 179 -15.49 -11.45 -9.08
N LEU A 180 -15.98 -10.87 -7.98
CA LEU A 180 -17.25 -10.12 -7.97
C LEU A 180 -17.15 -8.83 -8.81
N VAL A 181 -16.04 -8.11 -8.74
CA VAL A 181 -15.80 -6.91 -9.54
C VAL A 181 -15.71 -7.24 -11.03
N ASP A 182 -15.04 -8.34 -11.39
CA ASP A 182 -14.99 -8.83 -12.76
C ASP A 182 -16.37 -9.19 -13.28
N ALA A 183 -17.16 -9.95 -12.50
CA ALA A 183 -18.52 -10.32 -12.86
C ALA A 183 -19.46 -9.11 -12.98
N LEU A 184 -19.29 -8.10 -12.13
CA LEU A 184 -20.06 -6.85 -12.20
C LEU A 184 -19.71 -6.05 -13.45
N LEU A 185 -18.45 -6.00 -13.86
CA LEU A 185 -18.03 -5.28 -15.07
C LEU A 185 -18.54 -5.91 -16.38
N GLU A 186 -18.91 -7.19 -16.36
CA GLU A 186 -19.59 -7.86 -17.48
C GLU A 186 -21.06 -7.45 -17.63
N VAL A 187 -21.62 -6.70 -16.67
CA VAL A 187 -22.97 -6.16 -16.75
C VAL A 187 -22.95 -4.81 -17.47
N PRO A 188 -23.67 -4.64 -18.59
CA PRO A 188 -23.64 -3.39 -19.38
C PRO A 188 -23.98 -2.13 -18.58
N THR A 189 -25.01 -2.17 -17.72
CA THR A 189 -25.39 -1.04 -16.84
C THR A 189 -24.34 -0.69 -15.79
N VAL A 190 -23.47 -1.64 -15.44
CA VAL A 190 -22.39 -1.41 -14.48
C VAL A 190 -21.12 -0.92 -15.18
N ALA A 191 -20.87 -1.32 -16.43
CA ALA A 191 -19.72 -0.87 -17.20
C ALA A 191 -19.84 0.62 -17.57
N ASP A 192 -21.04 1.06 -17.98
CA ASP A 192 -21.35 2.44 -18.34
C ASP A 192 -21.45 3.38 -17.12
N ASP A 193 -20.96 4.62 -17.25
CA ASP A 193 -20.87 5.56 -16.13
C ASP A 193 -22.21 6.20 -15.73
N GLU A 194 -23.03 6.55 -16.71
CA GLU A 194 -24.35 7.14 -16.45
C GLU A 194 -25.31 6.09 -15.89
N SER A 195 -25.29 4.88 -16.44
CA SER A 195 -26.09 3.76 -15.97
C SER A 195 -25.69 3.31 -14.55
N ARG A 196 -24.39 3.36 -14.22
CA ARG A 196 -23.88 3.07 -12.87
C ARG A 196 -24.33 4.09 -11.83
N LYS A 197 -24.56 5.36 -12.21
CA LYS A 197 -25.17 6.37 -11.32
C LYS A 197 -26.64 6.05 -11.03
N LEU A 198 -27.38 5.47 -11.98
CA LEU A 198 -28.74 4.99 -11.75
C LEU A 198 -28.78 3.83 -10.76
N LEU A 199 -27.83 2.90 -10.88
CA LEU A 199 -27.64 1.80 -9.93
C LEU A 199 -27.35 2.31 -8.51
N LEU A 200 -26.41 3.26 -8.36
CA LEU A 200 -26.13 3.92 -7.08
C LEU A 200 -27.36 4.65 -6.52
N GLY A 201 -28.19 5.18 -7.42
CA GLY A 201 -29.48 5.80 -7.11
C GLY A 201 -30.52 4.88 -6.47
N GLN A 202 -30.33 3.55 -6.54
CA GLN A 202 -31.19 2.56 -5.88
C GLN A 202 -30.67 2.13 -4.50
N LEU A 203 -29.40 2.42 -4.19
CA LEU A 203 -28.81 2.13 -2.88
C LEU A 203 -29.27 3.16 -1.84
N ARG A 204 -29.37 2.75 -0.59
CA ARG A 204 -29.66 3.64 0.53
C ARG A 204 -28.62 4.76 0.65
N PRO A 205 -29.02 5.96 1.13
CA PRO A 205 -28.13 7.13 1.16
C PRO A 205 -26.80 6.88 1.88
N GLU A 206 -26.79 6.04 2.91
CA GLU A 206 -25.61 5.71 3.71
C GLU A 206 -24.55 4.99 2.89
N ILE A 207 -24.96 4.06 2.01
CA ILE A 207 -24.03 3.36 1.12
C ILE A 207 -23.65 4.27 -0.03
N ARG A 208 -24.65 4.88 -0.70
CA ARG A 208 -24.46 5.74 -1.88
C ARG A 208 -23.47 6.88 -1.62
N ASN A 209 -23.63 7.59 -0.51
CA ASN A 209 -22.80 8.77 -0.20
C ASN A 209 -21.38 8.40 0.27
N SER A 210 -21.18 7.16 0.71
CA SER A 210 -19.89 6.61 1.11
C SER A 210 -19.11 5.99 -0.05
N VAL A 211 -19.69 5.90 -1.25
CA VAL A 211 -18.97 5.44 -2.44
C VAL A 211 -18.09 6.59 -2.96
N ALA A 212 -16.78 6.38 -2.91
CA ALA A 212 -15.84 7.29 -3.56
C ALA A 212 -15.94 7.16 -5.08
N GLY A 213 -16.31 8.25 -5.76
CA GLY A 213 -16.37 8.30 -7.22
C GLY A 213 -14.99 8.12 -7.87
N ASN A 214 -14.95 7.51 -9.06
CA ASN A 214 -13.72 7.35 -9.82
C ASN A 214 -14.00 7.36 -11.33
N PRO A 215 -13.21 8.08 -12.16
CA PRO A 215 -13.40 8.11 -13.61
C PRO A 215 -13.09 6.77 -14.29
N ARG A 216 -12.35 5.86 -13.64
CA ARG A 216 -12.08 4.52 -14.15
C ARG A 216 -13.15 3.56 -13.65
N ALA A 217 -13.92 3.00 -14.58
CA ALA A 217 -15.03 2.08 -14.29
C ALA A 217 -14.66 0.97 -13.29
N ARG A 218 -13.55 0.25 -13.51
CA ARG A 218 -13.09 -0.82 -12.62
C ARG A 218 -12.82 -0.35 -11.19
N LEU A 219 -12.18 0.81 -11.02
CA LEU A 219 -11.89 1.37 -9.70
C LEU A 219 -13.15 1.90 -9.02
N HIS A 220 -14.08 2.47 -9.79
CA HIS A 220 -15.37 2.90 -9.26
C HIS A 220 -16.19 1.69 -8.78
N VAL A 221 -16.28 0.63 -9.58
CA VAL A 221 -16.97 -0.62 -9.19
C VAL A 221 -16.31 -1.27 -7.97
N MET A 222 -14.98 -1.24 -7.88
CA MET A 222 -14.26 -1.69 -6.69
C MET A 222 -14.65 -0.90 -5.44
N ASN A 223 -14.73 0.43 -5.54
CA ASN A 223 -15.20 1.28 -4.43
C ASN A 223 -16.65 0.95 -4.06
N ILE A 224 -17.53 0.71 -5.04
CA ILE A 224 -18.93 0.31 -4.79
C ILE A 224 -18.99 -1.01 -4.02
N VAL A 225 -18.30 -2.05 -4.48
CA VAL A 225 -18.29 -3.37 -3.84
C VAL A 225 -17.71 -3.29 -2.44
N THR A 226 -16.59 -2.61 -2.27
CA THR A 226 -15.92 -2.47 -0.97
C THR A 226 -16.79 -1.69 0.01
N THR A 227 -17.40 -0.57 -0.43
CA THR A 227 -18.36 0.16 0.38
C THR A 227 -19.54 -0.72 0.74
N CYS A 228 -20.18 -1.41 -0.21
CA CYS A 228 -21.33 -2.29 0.07
C CYS A 228 -21.02 -3.43 1.06
N ARG A 229 -19.78 -3.97 1.07
CA ARG A 229 -19.35 -4.99 2.05
C ARG A 229 -19.21 -4.44 3.47
N ASN A 230 -18.97 -3.14 3.63
CA ASN A 230 -18.82 -2.50 4.95
C ASN A 230 -20.17 -2.19 5.62
N TYR A 231 -21.29 -2.52 4.97
CA TYR A 231 -22.63 -2.30 5.49
C TYR A 231 -23.42 -3.60 5.51
N ASP A 232 -24.13 -3.85 6.61
CA ASP A 232 -25.00 -5.02 6.74
C ASP A 232 -26.03 -5.06 5.62
N GLY A 233 -26.08 -6.20 4.93
CA GLY A 233 -26.95 -6.44 3.77
C GLY A 233 -26.59 -5.66 2.50
N GLY A 234 -25.49 -4.90 2.50
CA GLY A 234 -25.18 -3.95 1.41
C GLY A 234 -24.86 -4.63 0.08
N VAL A 235 -24.19 -5.79 0.09
CA VAL A 235 -23.94 -6.56 -1.13
C VAL A 235 -25.24 -7.14 -1.71
N GLN A 236 -26.14 -7.62 -0.85
CA GLN A 236 -27.45 -8.14 -1.26
C GLN A 236 -28.35 -7.01 -1.79
N GLU A 237 -28.23 -5.81 -1.22
CA GLU A 237 -28.87 -4.60 -1.69
C GLU A 237 -28.35 -4.19 -3.08
N LEU A 238 -27.03 -4.22 -3.29
CA LEU A 238 -26.41 -3.99 -4.60
C LEU A 238 -26.91 -4.98 -5.66
N VAL A 239 -26.99 -6.27 -5.32
CA VAL A 239 -27.51 -7.30 -6.22
C VAL A 239 -29.00 -7.08 -6.53
N ARG A 240 -29.79 -6.63 -5.55
CA ARG A 240 -31.21 -6.29 -5.76
C ARG A 240 -31.35 -5.08 -6.70
N ALA A 241 -30.61 -4.00 -6.42
CA ALA A 241 -30.55 -2.81 -7.26
C ALA A 241 -30.13 -3.15 -8.70
N LEU A 242 -29.14 -4.04 -8.86
CA LEU A 242 -28.67 -4.50 -10.15
C LEU A 242 -29.77 -5.22 -10.94
N ARG A 243 -30.55 -6.08 -10.28
CA ARG A 243 -31.70 -6.76 -10.91
C ARG A 243 -32.84 -5.81 -11.26
N GLU A 244 -33.05 -4.76 -10.49
CA GLU A 244 -34.08 -3.76 -10.77
C GLU A 244 -33.73 -2.89 -11.98
N VAL A 245 -32.44 -2.61 -12.19
CA VAL A 245 -31.95 -1.77 -13.30
C VAL A 245 -31.71 -2.58 -14.59
N GLU A 246 -31.11 -3.76 -14.51
CA GLU A 246 -30.73 -4.59 -15.68
C GLU A 246 -31.72 -5.74 -15.97
N GLY A 247 -32.47 -6.19 -14.98
CA GLY A 247 -33.27 -7.42 -15.06
C GLY A 247 -32.45 -8.70 -14.77
N ASP A 248 -33.01 -9.87 -15.07
CA ASP A 248 -32.41 -11.18 -14.76
C ASP A 248 -31.51 -11.71 -15.91
N SER A 249 -30.54 -10.89 -16.33
CA SER A 249 -29.60 -11.23 -17.40
C SER A 249 -28.55 -12.27 -16.94
N LEU A 250 -27.90 -12.93 -17.91
CA LEU A 250 -26.89 -13.96 -17.63
C LEU A 250 -25.71 -13.43 -16.78
N PRO A 251 -25.19 -12.20 -17.02
CA PRO A 251 -24.20 -11.57 -16.15
C PRO A 251 -24.70 -11.35 -14.72
N VAL A 252 -25.95 -10.90 -14.55
CA VAL A 252 -26.56 -10.67 -13.22
C VAL A 252 -26.75 -11.98 -12.44
N ARG A 253 -27.04 -13.09 -13.12
CA ARG A 253 -27.10 -14.43 -12.48
C ARG A 253 -25.74 -14.88 -11.97
N ARG A 254 -24.66 -14.66 -12.74
CA ARG A 254 -23.28 -14.96 -12.28
C ARG A 254 -22.88 -14.14 -11.06
N VAL A 255 -23.21 -12.85 -11.04
CA VAL A 255 -22.99 -11.99 -9.87
C VAL A 255 -23.73 -12.55 -8.64
N ARG A 256 -24.96 -13.04 -8.81
CA ARG A 256 -25.72 -13.66 -7.71
C ARG A 256 -25.08 -14.95 -7.21
N GLU A 257 -24.66 -15.83 -8.11
CA GLU A 257 -24.00 -17.10 -7.78
C GLU A 257 -22.75 -16.86 -6.91
N ILE A 258 -21.91 -15.90 -7.31
CA ILE A 258 -20.72 -15.49 -6.53
C ILE A 258 -21.12 -14.95 -5.16
N VAL A 259 -22.17 -14.14 -5.06
CA VAL A 259 -22.63 -13.57 -3.78
C VAL A 259 -23.29 -14.62 -2.87
N THR A 260 -23.94 -15.66 -3.42
CA THR A 260 -24.51 -16.76 -2.64
C THR A 260 -23.48 -17.73 -2.12
N ASP A 261 -22.42 -18.02 -2.89
CA ASP A 261 -21.33 -18.90 -2.45
C ASP A 261 -20.52 -18.26 -1.31
N VAL A 262 -20.36 -16.93 -1.33
CA VAL A 262 -19.68 -16.16 -0.27
C VAL A 262 -20.49 -16.10 1.05
N GLY A 263 -21.77 -16.47 1.04
CA GLY A 263 -22.66 -16.45 2.21
C GLY A 263 -22.95 -17.82 2.87
N ALA A 264 -22.42 -18.92 2.33
CA ALA A 264 -22.74 -20.28 2.79
C ALA A 264 -21.73 -20.87 3.81
N ASP A 265 -20.56 -20.24 3.98
CA ASP A 265 -19.49 -20.68 4.90
C ASP A 265 -19.42 -19.86 6.21
N GLY A 266 -20.50 -19.17 6.58
CA GLY A 266 -20.65 -18.40 7.83
C GLY A 266 -21.57 -19.06 8.85
#